data_AF-A0A8U0IKU8-F1
#
_entry.id   AF-A0A8U0IKU8-F1
#
_cell.length_a   1.000
_cell.length_b   1.000
_cell.length_c   1.000
_cell.angle_alpha   90.00
_cell.angle_beta   90.00
_cell.angle_gamma   90.00
#
_symmetry.space_group_name_H-M   'P 1'
#
loop_
_entity.id
_entity.type
_entity.pdbx_description
1 polymer ?
#
loop_
_entity_poly.entity_id
_entity_poly.type
_entity_poly.pdbx_seq_one_letter_code
_entity_poly.pdbx_strand_id
1 'polypeptide(L)' 'MDDQRTEACGRCSMTSVVSMTEGDAPDERPGRDPFDGDRIEVSESELRLANRHVLWLGRLKRRLDEVATRLTYGR' A
#
# COMPACT_ATOMS: atom_id res chain seq x y z
N MET A 1 -13.47 -30.32 20.43
CA MET A 1 -13.85 -28.96 19.99
C MET A 1 -12.63 -28.10 20.19
N ASP A 2 -11.73 -28.09 19.21
CA ASP A 2 -10.60 -27.17 19.17
C ASP A 2 -11.09 -25.98 18.35
N ASP A 3 -11.54 -24.95 19.07
CA ASP A 3 -12.06 -23.73 18.50
C ASP A 3 -10.87 -22.88 18.03
N GLN A 4 -10.82 -22.70 16.71
CA GLN A 4 -9.91 -21.89 15.88
C GLN A 4 -9.00 -20.91 16.67
N ARG A 5 -7.84 -21.39 17.15
CA ARG A 5 -6.80 -20.49 17.67
C ARG A 5 -5.97 -19.94 16.52
N THR A 6 -6.35 -18.75 16.04
CA THR A 6 -5.55 -17.99 15.08
C THR A 6 -4.26 -17.55 15.76
N GLU A 7 -3.13 -18.16 15.39
CA GLU A 7 -1.85 -17.89 16.03
C GLU A 7 -1.23 -16.60 15.48
N ALA A 8 -1.00 -15.63 16.37
CA ALA A 8 -0.38 -14.36 16.03
C ALA A 8 1.13 -14.53 15.75
N CYS A 9 1.48 -14.86 14.52
CA CYS A 9 2.87 -14.85 14.02
C CYS A 9 3.38 -13.40 13.89
N GLY A 10 3.65 -12.75 15.03
CA GLY A 10 4.09 -11.35 15.15
C GLY A 10 5.49 -11.02 14.60
N ARG A 11 6.04 -11.84 13.69
CA ARG A 11 7.34 -11.62 13.05
C ARG A 11 7.26 -11.16 11.59
N CYS A 12 6.09 -11.24 10.97
CA CYS A 12 5.82 -10.71 9.64
C CYS A 12 4.63 -9.75 9.77
N SER A 13 4.75 -8.52 9.25
CA SER A 13 3.79 -7.41 9.38
C SER A 13 2.43 -7.63 8.67
N MET A 14 1.87 -8.83 8.74
CA MET A 14 0.71 -9.29 7.97
C MET A 14 -0.52 -9.55 8.87
N THR A 15 -0.57 -8.97 10.08
CA THR A 15 -1.69 -9.18 11.03
C THR A 15 -2.81 -8.14 10.89
N SER A 16 -2.49 -6.92 10.41
CA SER A 16 -3.47 -5.85 10.27
C SER A 16 -4.45 -6.04 9.11
N VAL A 17 -4.09 -6.82 8.09
CA VAL A 17 -4.96 -7.08 6.93
C VAL A 17 -5.99 -8.17 7.21
N VAL A 18 -5.60 -9.25 7.90
CA VAL A 18 -6.50 -10.39 8.21
C VAL A 18 -7.57 -9.99 9.23
N SER A 19 -7.18 -9.23 10.27
CA SER A 19 -8.10 -8.74 11.30
C SER A 19 -9.17 -7.75 10.80
N MET A 20 -8.97 -7.15 9.62
CA MET A 20 -9.98 -6.27 8.99
C MET A 20 -11.00 -7.05 8.13
N THR A 21 -10.72 -8.32 7.81
CA THR A 21 -11.58 -9.17 6.97
C THR A 21 -12.40 -10.21 7.76
N GLU A 22 -12.02 -10.47 9.01
CA GLU A 22 -12.71 -11.43 9.89
C GLU A 22 -13.97 -10.77 10.51
N GLY A 23 -15.04 -10.66 9.71
CA GLY A 23 -16.36 -10.17 10.12
C GLY A 23 -17.37 -11.29 10.40
N ASP A 24 -16.97 -12.41 11.00
CA ASP A 24 -17.82 -13.59 11.22
C ASP A 24 -17.90 -14.01 12.70
N ALA A 25 -18.02 -13.03 13.61
CA ALA A 25 -18.48 -13.27 14.97
C ALA A 25 -20.00 -13.02 15.04
N PRO A 26 -20.83 -13.97 15.52
CA PRO A 26 -22.29 -13.92 15.41
C PRO A 26 -22.97 -12.76 16.18
N ASP A 27 -22.23 -12.04 17.03
CA ASP A 27 -22.75 -10.95 17.87
C ASP A 27 -22.08 -9.58 17.61
N GLU A 28 -21.20 -9.46 16.61
CA GLU A 28 -20.56 -8.19 16.27
C GLU A 28 -21.08 -7.67 14.93
N ARG A 29 -21.37 -6.36 14.87
CA ARG A 29 -21.84 -5.68 13.66
C ARG A 29 -20.82 -5.97 12.55
N PRO A 30 -21.23 -6.45 11.36
CA PRO A 30 -20.28 -6.73 10.29
C PRO A 30 -19.48 -5.44 10.05
N GLY A 31 -18.17 -5.52 10.31
CA GLY A 31 -17.25 -4.44 9.96
C GLY A 31 -17.46 -4.12 8.48
N ARG A 32 -17.31 -2.84 8.11
CA ARG A 32 -17.34 -2.44 6.71
C ARG A 32 -16.27 -3.27 5.98
N ASP A 33 -16.69 -4.19 5.11
CA ASP A 33 -15.75 -4.93 4.27
C ASP A 33 -14.94 -3.89 3.47
N PRO A 34 -13.60 -3.86 3.63
CA PRO A 34 -12.76 -2.87 2.95
C PRO A 34 -12.77 -3.02 1.42
N PHE A 35 -13.30 -4.13 0.91
CA PHE A 35 -13.52 -4.40 -0.51
C PHE A 35 -14.99 -4.22 -0.94
N ASP A 36 -15.90 -3.87 -0.02
CA ASP A 36 -17.30 -3.58 -0.35
C ASP A 36 -17.46 -2.19 -0.98
N GLY A 37 -17.94 -2.16 -2.22
CA GLY A 37 -18.15 -0.95 -3.03
C GLY A 37 -17.77 -1.13 -4.50
N ASP A 38 -17.82 -0.04 -5.26
CA ASP A 38 -17.26 -0.02 -6.61
C ASP A 38 -15.74 -0.25 -6.58
N ARG A 39 -15.23 -0.94 -7.60
CA ARG A 39 -13.89 -1.56 -7.66
C ARG A 39 -12.77 -0.77 -7.00
N ILE A 40 -11.90 -1.47 -6.28
CA ILE A 40 -10.62 -0.97 -5.72
C ILE A 40 -9.57 -0.56 -6.79
N GLU A 41 -9.90 -0.67 -8.08
CA GLU A 41 -9.02 -0.33 -9.19
C GLU A 41 -9.07 1.18 -9.46
N VAL A 42 -8.08 1.91 -8.95
CA VAL A 42 -7.94 3.33 -9.20
C VAL A 42 -7.38 3.55 -10.61
N SER A 43 -7.99 4.46 -11.37
CA SER A 43 -7.49 4.84 -12.69
C SER A 43 -6.05 5.38 -12.64
N GLU A 44 -5.24 5.11 -13.66
CA GLU A 44 -3.86 5.61 -13.70
C GLU A 44 -3.81 7.15 -13.58
N SER A 45 -4.79 7.84 -14.17
CA SER A 45 -4.89 9.30 -14.04
C SER A 45 -5.06 9.73 -12.59
N GLU A 46 -5.94 9.09 -11.83
CA GLU A 46 -6.22 9.44 -10.44
C GLU A 46 -5.06 9.09 -9.51
N LEU A 47 -4.39 7.95 -9.75
CA LEU A 47 -3.14 7.61 -9.10
C LEU A 47 -2.04 8.65 -9.36
N ARG A 48 -1.90 9.12 -10.61
CA ARG A 48 -0.92 10.15 -10.97
C ARG A 48 -1.29 11.52 -10.39
N LEU A 49 -2.57 11.83 -10.23
CA LEU A 49 -3.05 13.04 -9.58
C LEU A 49 -2.65 13.05 -8.10
N ALA A 50 -2.97 11.98 -7.37
CA ALA A 50 -2.60 11.84 -5.95
C ALA A 50 -1.08 11.90 -5.75
N ASN A 51 -0.32 11.33 -6.68
CA ASN A 51 1.14 11.23 -6.60
C ASN A 51 1.91 12.26 -7.47
N ARG A 52 1.29 13.40 -7.80
CA ARG A 52 1.94 14.45 -8.62
C ARG A 52 3.30 14.88 -8.08
N HIS A 53 3.41 15.01 -6.76
CA HIS A 53 4.64 15.39 -6.06
C HIS A 53 5.75 14.37 -6.27
N VAL A 54 5.45 13.06 -6.18
CA VAL A 54 6.40 11.97 -6.42
C VAL A 54 6.92 12.01 -7.86
N LEU A 55 6.03 12.22 -8.83
CA LEU A 55 6.40 12.29 -10.24
C LEU A 55 7.34 13.47 -10.52
N TRP A 56 7.07 14.63 -9.94
CA TRP A 56 7.89 15.83 -10.11
C TRP A 56 9.25 15.68 -9.43
N LEU A 57 9.27 15.25 -8.16
CA LEU A 57 10.52 14.99 -7.42
C LEU A 57 11.37 13.92 -8.11
N GLY A 58 10.76 12.87 -8.64
CA GLY A 58 11.46 11.85 -9.42
C GLY A 58 12.12 12.40 -10.68
N ARG A 59 11.48 13.36 -11.37
CA ARG A 59 12.09 14.05 -12.51
C ARG A 59 13.26 14.94 -12.08
N LEU A 60 13.09 15.71 -11.00
CA LEU A 60 14.14 16.56 -10.46
C LEU A 60 15.35 15.73 -10.04
N LYS A 61 15.13 14.65 -9.29
CA LYS A 61 16.18 13.71 -8.89
C LYS A 61 16.95 13.18 -10.10
N ARG A 62 16.27 12.73 -11.15
CA ARG A 62 16.96 12.24 -12.36
C ARG A 62 17.88 13.27 -13.00
N ARG A 63 17.49 14.55 -13.00
CA ARG A 63 18.32 15.65 -13.52
C ARG A 63 19.56 15.88 -12.66
N LEU A 64 19.38 15.86 -11.34
CA LEU A 64 20.50 15.97 -10.39
C LEU A 64 21.47 14.79 -10.53
N ASP A 65 20.94 13.57 -10.64
CA ASP A 65 21.74 12.36 -10.83
C ASP A 65 22.52 12.43 -12.16
N GLU A 66 21.91 12.91 -13.24
CA GLU A 66 22.58 13.08 -14.55
C GLU A 66 23.76 14.08 -14.45
N VAL A 67 23.53 15.23 -13.80
CA VAL A 67 24.57 16.24 -13.58
C VAL A 67 25.70 15.71 -12.71
N ALA A 68 25.36 15.06 -11.60
CA ALA A 68 26.34 14.45 -10.69
C ALA A 68 27.15 13.35 -11.39
N THR A 69 26.50 12.52 -12.21
CA THR A 69 27.15 11.46 -12.98
C THR A 69 28.16 12.04 -13.97
N ARG A 70 27.79 13.09 -14.71
CA ARG A 70 28.70 13.78 -15.63
C ARG A 70 29.91 14.39 -14.92
N LEU A 71 29.68 15.05 -13.80
CA LEU A 71 30.75 15.67 -12.99
C LEU A 71 31.70 14.62 -12.40
N THR A 72 31.17 13.48 -11.94
CA THR A 72 31.95 12.46 -11.23
C THR A 72 32.70 11.55 -12.20
N TYR A 73 32.05 11.14 -13.28
CA TYR A 73 32.57 10.12 -14.20
C TYR A 73 32.98 10.66 -15.57
N GLY A 74 32.84 11.96 -15.82
CA GLY A 74 33.31 12.62 -17.05
C GLY A 74 32.57 12.20 -18.33
N ARG A 75 31.34 11.67 -18.22
CA ARG A 75 30.50 11.25 -19.36
C ARG A 75 29.43 12.29 -19.70
#